data_AF-A0A084Y2W6-F1
#
_entry.id   AF-A0A084Y2W6-F1
#
_cell.length_a   1.000
_cell.length_b   1.000
_cell.length_c   1.000
_cell.angle_alpha   90.00
_cell.angle_beta   90.00
_cell.angle_gamma   90.00
#
_symmetry.space_group_name_H-M   'P 1'
#
loop_
_entity.id
_entity.type
_entity.pdbx_description
1 polymer ?
#
loop_
_entity_poly.entity_id
_entity_poly.type
_entity_poly.pdbx_seq_one_letter_code
_entity_poly.pdbx_strand_id
1 'polypeptide(L)'
;MTAEQAAKALQGLEFAGGQNNLEALARAWDWAAAGPPAAVLWLHGPQPVLLGSVEPLLQYAERRPGRVRLYPFEVIPGPNRVLEALDLLPAVRPVYRNDGLQADLERLFASWTPGTTETLVHREQRASAAVVHDPATKTSGHLARLWAADQLGRLLEQGESGRQAATDLALRYHLVTPVSGAVVLETSQQYDEAGLRPVEKGSVPTIPEPEEWMLIATVLLLLAWLLLRRRQARPTRLA
;
A
#
# COMPACT_ATOMS: atom_id res chain seq x y z
N MET A 1 -32.34 3.67 -11.08
CA MET A 1 -31.72 4.91 -11.58
C MET A 1 -30.82 4.54 -12.74
N THR A 2 -31.02 5.13 -13.92
CA THR A 2 -30.12 4.90 -15.08
C THR A 2 -28.84 5.74 -14.92
N ALA A 3 -27.76 5.40 -15.63
CA ALA A 3 -26.51 6.17 -15.61
C ALA A 3 -26.74 7.65 -16.02
N GLU A 4 -27.63 7.87 -16.98
CA GLU A 4 -28.02 9.21 -17.45
C GLU A 4 -28.78 10.01 -16.39
N GLN A 5 -29.68 9.37 -15.64
CA GLN A 5 -30.35 9.98 -14.49
C GLN A 5 -29.36 10.33 -13.37
N ALA A 6 -28.37 9.45 -13.12
CA ALA A 6 -27.33 9.68 -12.13
C ALA A 6 -26.43 10.87 -12.53
N ALA A 7 -25.98 10.92 -13.79
CA ALA A 7 -25.16 12.01 -14.30
C ALA A 7 -25.88 13.35 -14.22
N LYS A 8 -27.17 13.39 -14.61
CA LYS A 8 -27.99 14.59 -14.51
C LYS A 8 -28.20 15.04 -13.06
N ALA A 9 -28.36 14.11 -12.12
CA ALA A 9 -28.43 14.42 -10.70
C ALA A 9 -27.11 15.02 -10.19
N LEU A 10 -25.96 14.45 -10.59
CA LEU A 10 -24.63 14.95 -10.19
C LEU A 10 -24.34 16.35 -10.75
N GLN A 11 -24.76 16.66 -11.97
CA GLN A 11 -24.59 17.99 -12.58
C GLN A 11 -25.36 19.10 -11.83
N GLY A 12 -26.43 18.73 -11.13
CA GLY A 12 -27.23 19.67 -10.33
C GLY A 12 -26.73 19.87 -8.90
N LEU A 13 -25.67 19.18 -8.49
CA LEU A 13 -25.09 19.31 -7.16
C LEU A 13 -23.98 20.35 -7.17
N GLU A 14 -24.10 21.35 -6.30
CA GLU A 14 -22.98 22.22 -5.96
C GLU A 14 -22.25 21.64 -4.76
N PHE A 15 -20.96 21.37 -4.95
CA PHE A 15 -20.09 20.89 -3.89
C PHE A 15 -19.32 22.09 -3.31
N ALA A 16 -19.64 22.47 -2.08
CA ALA A 16 -18.72 23.26 -1.29
C ALA A 16 -17.54 22.35 -0.93
N GLY A 17 -16.30 22.78 -1.24
CA GLY A 17 -15.11 21.98 -0.98
C GLY A 17 -15.05 21.47 0.48
N GLY A 18 -14.42 20.33 0.67
CA GLY A 18 -14.21 19.73 1.98
C GLY A 18 -12.92 18.92 1.98
N GLN A 19 -12.17 18.98 3.08
CA GLN A 19 -10.93 18.21 3.25
C GLN A 19 -11.15 16.90 4.00
N ASN A 20 -12.34 16.65 4.56
CA ASN A 20 -12.63 15.44 5.34
C ASN A 20 -13.64 14.55 4.62
N ASN A 21 -13.17 13.40 4.16
CA ASN A 21 -13.95 12.47 3.36
C ASN A 21 -14.58 11.37 4.22
N LEU A 22 -14.18 11.27 5.51
CA LEU A 22 -14.53 10.15 6.38
C LEU A 22 -16.04 10.03 6.61
N GLU A 23 -16.72 11.15 6.85
CA GLU A 23 -18.16 11.15 7.10
C GLU A 23 -18.94 10.71 5.84
N ALA A 24 -18.59 11.27 4.69
CA ALA A 24 -19.22 10.90 3.41
C ALA A 24 -18.97 9.42 3.09
N LEU A 25 -17.75 8.93 3.31
CA LEU A 25 -17.38 7.54 3.08
C LEU A 25 -18.12 6.59 4.05
N ALA A 26 -18.21 6.94 5.33
CA ALA A 26 -18.93 6.15 6.33
C ALA A 26 -20.43 6.07 6.01
N ARG A 27 -21.05 7.18 5.59
CA ARG A 27 -22.45 7.19 5.15
C ARG A 27 -22.68 6.36 3.89
N ALA A 28 -21.79 6.45 2.90
CA ALA A 28 -21.87 5.64 1.69
C ALA A 28 -21.72 4.14 2.00
N TRP A 29 -20.82 3.79 2.91
CA TRP A 29 -20.62 2.42 3.37
C TRP A 29 -21.86 1.88 4.09
N ASP A 30 -22.42 2.63 5.04
CA ASP A 30 -23.61 2.21 5.79
C ASP A 30 -24.82 2.04 4.87
N TRP A 31 -24.99 2.96 3.92
CA TRP A 31 -26.02 2.85 2.89
C TRP A 31 -25.85 1.58 2.04
N ALA A 32 -24.64 1.29 1.57
CA ALA A 32 -24.33 0.08 0.81
C ALA A 32 -24.51 -1.20 1.66
N ALA A 33 -24.22 -1.12 2.96
CA ALA A 33 -24.30 -2.25 3.89
C ALA A 33 -25.74 -2.60 4.32
N ALA A 34 -26.71 -1.73 4.06
CA ALA A 34 -28.12 -1.94 4.43
C ALA A 34 -28.85 -2.95 3.53
N GLY A 35 -28.30 -3.26 2.35
CA GLY A 35 -28.95 -4.07 1.33
C GLY A 35 -28.22 -5.39 0.98
N PRO A 36 -28.43 -5.91 -0.25
CA PRO A 36 -27.60 -6.99 -0.78
C PRO A 36 -26.12 -6.55 -0.88
N PRO A 37 -25.18 -7.50 -1.05
CA PRO A 37 -23.78 -7.15 -1.26
C PRO A 37 -23.61 -6.09 -2.35
N ALA A 38 -22.89 -5.02 -2.03
CA ALA A 38 -22.81 -3.83 -2.87
C ALA A 38 -21.38 -3.29 -2.96
N ALA A 39 -21.14 -2.44 -3.95
CA ALA A 39 -19.88 -1.75 -4.18
C ALA A 39 -20.01 -0.26 -3.87
N VAL A 40 -18.98 0.32 -3.25
CA VAL A 40 -18.82 1.76 -3.08
C VAL A 40 -17.62 2.18 -3.93
N LEU A 41 -17.84 3.03 -4.93
CA LEU A 41 -16.77 3.68 -5.68
C LEU A 41 -16.44 5.01 -5.01
N TRP A 42 -15.22 5.15 -4.49
CA TRP A 42 -14.77 6.36 -3.82
C TRP A 42 -13.82 7.12 -4.73
N LEU A 43 -14.35 8.12 -5.44
CA LEU A 43 -13.55 9.06 -6.21
C LEU A 43 -12.89 10.07 -5.26
N HIS A 44 -11.55 10.13 -5.25
CA HIS A 44 -10.84 11.01 -4.32
C HIS A 44 -9.62 11.69 -4.94
N GLY A 45 -9.24 12.83 -4.35
CA GLY A 45 -7.92 13.43 -4.51
C GLY A 45 -7.05 13.18 -3.26
N PRO A 46 -5.98 13.96 -3.07
CA PRO A 46 -5.11 13.85 -1.89
C PRO A 46 -5.86 14.10 -0.58
N GLN A 47 -5.49 13.34 0.45
CA GLN A 47 -5.94 13.43 1.84
C GLN A 47 -4.71 13.34 2.77
N PRO A 48 -3.88 14.40 2.81
CA PRO A 48 -2.58 14.35 3.47
C PRO A 48 -2.66 14.25 5.00
N VAL A 49 -3.79 14.63 5.58
CA VAL A 49 -4.01 14.69 7.03
C VAL A 49 -5.27 13.90 7.37
N LEU A 50 -5.18 13.10 8.43
CA LEU A 50 -6.34 12.42 8.98
C LEU A 50 -7.10 13.38 9.91
N LEU A 51 -8.23 13.91 9.44
CA LEU A 51 -9.03 14.92 10.15
C LEU A 51 -10.10 14.34 11.09
N GLY A 52 -10.15 13.01 11.23
CA GLY A 52 -11.12 12.31 12.06
C GLY A 52 -10.73 10.85 12.26
N SER A 53 -11.60 10.05 12.87
CA SER A 53 -11.29 8.66 13.18
C SER A 53 -11.82 7.70 12.09
N VAL A 54 -11.04 6.67 11.76
CA VAL A 54 -11.37 5.63 10.75
C VAL A 54 -12.08 4.43 11.36
N GLU A 55 -12.14 4.36 12.69
CA GLU A 55 -12.67 3.27 13.49
C GLU A 55 -14.10 2.88 13.12
N PRO A 56 -15.02 3.81 12.75
CA PRO A 56 -16.34 3.40 12.25
C PRO A 56 -16.25 2.52 10.99
N LEU A 57 -15.36 2.86 10.05
CA LEU A 57 -15.16 2.10 8.81
C LEU A 57 -14.55 0.72 9.10
N LEU A 58 -13.57 0.67 10.01
CA LEU A 58 -12.96 -0.58 10.47
C LEU A 58 -14.01 -1.50 11.11
N GLN A 59 -14.82 -0.97 12.03
CA GLN A 59 -15.90 -1.72 12.69
C GLN A 59 -16.95 -2.21 11.68
N TYR A 60 -17.26 -1.45 10.63
CA TYR A 60 -18.19 -1.91 9.60
C TYR A 60 -17.65 -3.10 8.83
N ALA A 61 -16.36 -3.07 8.45
CA ALA A 61 -15.71 -4.17 7.76
C ALA A 61 -15.65 -5.44 8.64
N GLU A 62 -15.40 -5.29 9.95
CA GLU A 62 -15.37 -6.40 10.91
C GLU A 62 -16.75 -7.02 11.17
N ARG A 63 -17.79 -6.18 11.35
CA ARG A 63 -19.14 -6.68 11.69
C ARG A 63 -19.84 -7.37 10.53
N ARG A 64 -19.53 -6.97 9.29
CA ARG A 64 -20.21 -7.48 8.08
C ARG A 64 -19.19 -7.76 6.97
N PRO A 65 -18.29 -8.75 7.15
CA PRO A 65 -17.27 -9.06 6.17
C PRO A 65 -17.90 -9.42 4.82
N GLY A 66 -17.32 -8.88 3.73
CA GLY A 66 -17.77 -9.14 2.36
C GLY A 66 -19.09 -8.47 1.94
N ARG A 67 -19.74 -7.69 2.82
CA ARG A 67 -21.00 -7.00 2.49
C ARG A 67 -20.80 -5.81 1.58
N VAL A 68 -19.74 -5.05 1.80
CA VAL A 68 -19.38 -3.87 1.01
C VAL A 68 -18.00 -4.07 0.45
N ARG A 69 -17.85 -3.84 -0.86
CA ARG A 69 -16.55 -3.72 -1.52
C ARG A 69 -16.27 -2.24 -1.76
N LEU A 70 -15.21 -1.71 -1.17
CA LEU A 70 -14.78 -0.34 -1.38
C LEU A 70 -13.77 -0.33 -2.53
N TYR A 71 -14.01 0.49 -3.54
CA TYR A 71 -13.12 0.74 -4.67
C TYR A 71 -12.61 2.18 -4.59
N PRO A 72 -11.48 2.44 -3.91
CA PRO A 72 -10.79 3.72 -3.98
C PRO A 72 -10.32 3.97 -5.41
N PHE A 73 -10.66 5.13 -5.95
CA PHE A 73 -10.27 5.56 -7.28
C PHE A 73 -9.63 6.95 -7.19
N GLU A 74 -8.35 7.01 -7.53
CA GLU A 74 -7.56 8.24 -7.47
C GLU A 74 -7.81 9.13 -8.70
N VAL A 75 -8.46 10.27 -8.48
CA VAL A 75 -8.71 11.28 -9.52
C VAL A 75 -7.49 12.19 -9.69
N ILE A 76 -6.86 12.57 -8.58
CA ILE A 76 -5.66 13.41 -8.52
C ILE A 76 -4.63 12.69 -7.64
N PRO A 77 -3.39 12.49 -8.12
CA PRO A 77 -2.37 11.78 -7.36
C PRO A 77 -1.96 12.53 -6.09
N GLY A 78 -1.79 11.80 -4.99
CA GLY A 78 -1.17 12.34 -3.78
C GLY A 78 -1.40 11.53 -2.51
N PRO A 79 -0.79 11.95 -1.38
CA PRO A 79 -0.87 11.21 -0.12
C PRO A 79 -2.32 11.08 0.35
N ASN A 80 -2.70 9.89 0.83
CA ASN A 80 -4.04 9.63 1.35
C ASN A 80 -3.97 8.80 2.63
N ARG A 81 -3.94 9.50 3.78
CA ARG A 81 -3.87 8.87 5.11
C ARG A 81 -5.10 8.05 5.47
N VAL A 82 -6.26 8.41 4.91
CA VAL A 82 -7.49 7.62 5.08
C VAL A 82 -7.35 6.28 4.36
N LEU A 83 -6.84 6.26 3.13
CA LEU A 83 -6.62 5.02 2.39
C LEU A 83 -5.55 4.14 3.04
N GLU A 84 -4.42 4.72 3.47
CA GLU A 84 -3.36 3.98 4.18
C GLU A 84 -3.90 3.25 5.43
N ALA A 85 -4.77 3.91 6.20
CA ALA A 85 -5.37 3.33 7.39
C ALA A 85 -6.40 2.22 7.07
N LEU A 86 -6.94 2.19 5.85
CA LEU A 86 -7.91 1.19 5.39
C LEU A 86 -7.28 0.10 4.52
N ASP A 87 -6.01 0.24 4.10
CA ASP A 87 -5.34 -0.63 3.12
C ASP A 87 -5.27 -2.09 3.56
N LEU A 88 -5.24 -2.33 4.87
CA LEU A 88 -5.22 -3.68 5.44
C LEU A 88 -6.57 -4.39 5.41
N LEU A 89 -7.66 -3.71 5.05
CA LEU A 89 -8.99 -4.30 4.99
C LEU A 89 -9.18 -5.07 3.67
N PRO A 90 -9.54 -6.38 3.72
CA PRO A 90 -9.82 -7.16 2.50
C PRO A 90 -10.99 -6.61 1.65
N ALA A 91 -11.84 -5.77 2.25
CA ALA A 91 -12.95 -5.12 1.56
C ALA A 91 -12.48 -3.99 0.60
N VAL A 92 -11.26 -3.48 0.78
CA VAL A 92 -10.72 -2.35 0.02
C VAL A 92 -9.97 -2.88 -1.20
N ARG A 93 -10.34 -2.38 -2.39
CA ARG A 93 -9.80 -2.80 -3.70
C ARG A 93 -9.38 -1.55 -4.48
N PRO A 94 -8.15 -1.04 -4.26
CA PRO A 94 -7.64 0.11 -4.99
C PRO A 94 -7.73 -0.12 -6.51
N VAL A 95 -8.29 0.84 -7.23
CA VAL A 95 -8.36 0.81 -8.69
C VAL A 95 -7.14 1.53 -9.24
N TYR A 96 -6.28 0.78 -9.93
CA TYR A 96 -5.06 1.33 -10.51
C TYR A 96 -5.36 2.18 -11.75
N ARG A 97 -4.72 3.34 -11.80
CA ARG A 97 -4.72 4.26 -12.94
C ARG A 97 -3.71 3.77 -13.96
N ASN A 98 -4.18 3.41 -15.16
CA ASN A 98 -3.31 2.98 -16.26
C ASN A 98 -3.41 3.95 -17.45
N ASP A 99 -4.57 4.57 -17.65
CA ASP A 99 -4.88 5.46 -18.76
C ASP A 99 -5.47 6.80 -18.24
N GLY A 100 -6.22 7.47 -19.12
CA GLY A 100 -7.05 8.61 -18.76
C GLY A 100 -8.19 8.24 -17.80
N LEU A 101 -8.64 9.22 -17.02
CA LEU A 101 -9.68 9.06 -15.99
C LEU A 101 -10.95 8.38 -16.54
N GLN A 102 -11.41 8.81 -17.71
CA GLN A 102 -12.59 8.27 -18.36
C GLN A 102 -12.40 6.80 -18.76
N ALA A 103 -11.30 6.47 -19.44
CA ALA A 103 -11.02 5.11 -19.90
C ALA A 103 -10.88 4.13 -18.72
N ASP A 104 -10.25 4.57 -17.63
CA ASP A 104 -10.09 3.78 -16.41
C ASP A 104 -11.45 3.49 -15.74
N LEU A 105 -12.35 4.48 -15.69
CA LEU A 105 -13.71 4.31 -15.17
C LEU A 105 -14.58 3.43 -16.08
N GLU A 106 -14.51 3.62 -17.39
CA GLU A 106 -15.20 2.78 -18.37
C GLU A 106 -14.79 1.32 -18.25
N ARG A 107 -13.49 1.05 -18.09
CA ARG A 107 -12.97 -0.29 -17.85
C ARG A 107 -13.46 -0.87 -16.51
N LEU A 108 -13.47 -0.07 -15.44
CA LEU A 108 -14.00 -0.51 -14.15
C LEU A 108 -15.48 -0.89 -14.26
N PHE A 109 -16.33 -0.06 -14.88
CA PHE A 109 -17.75 -0.37 -15.06
C PHE A 109 -17.98 -1.55 -16.00
N ALA A 110 -17.15 -1.71 -17.03
CA ALA A 110 -17.17 -2.89 -17.89
C ALA A 110 -16.88 -4.17 -17.09
N SER A 111 -15.94 -4.13 -16.14
CA SER A 111 -15.62 -5.29 -15.27
C SER A 111 -16.79 -5.73 -14.38
N TRP A 112 -17.74 -4.83 -14.07
CA TRP A 112 -18.93 -5.14 -13.30
C TRP A 112 -20.09 -5.65 -14.16
N THR A 113 -19.97 -5.55 -15.47
CA THR A 113 -20.99 -6.03 -16.40
C THR A 113 -20.86 -7.55 -16.58
N PRO A 114 -21.92 -8.34 -16.32
CA PRO A 114 -21.87 -9.77 -16.53
C PRO A 114 -21.52 -10.12 -17.99
N GLY A 115 -20.61 -11.07 -18.18
CA GLY A 115 -20.19 -11.53 -19.52
C GLY A 115 -19.03 -10.73 -20.13
N THR A 116 -18.53 -9.68 -19.47
CA THR A 116 -17.29 -9.01 -19.89
C THR A 116 -16.11 -9.94 -19.70
N THR A 117 -15.26 -10.04 -20.73
CA THR A 117 -13.98 -10.74 -20.65
C THR A 117 -12.89 -9.74 -20.26
N GLU A 118 -12.19 -9.99 -19.16
CA GLU A 118 -11.07 -9.18 -18.71
C GLU A 118 -9.76 -9.98 -18.77
N THR A 119 -8.71 -9.36 -19.29
CA THR A 119 -7.36 -9.93 -19.24
C THR A 119 -6.69 -9.53 -17.94
N LEU A 120 -6.48 -10.51 -17.06
CA LEU A 120 -5.83 -10.30 -15.77
C LEU A 120 -4.43 -10.90 -15.77
N VAL A 121 -3.46 -10.16 -15.22
CA VAL A 121 -2.13 -10.69 -14.93
C VAL A 121 -2.17 -11.38 -13.57
N HIS A 122 -2.02 -12.70 -13.58
CA HIS A 122 -1.92 -13.49 -12.36
C HIS A 122 -0.47 -13.88 -12.09
N ARG A 123 -0.03 -13.74 -10.83
CA ARG A 123 1.25 -14.30 -10.37
C ARG A 123 0.95 -15.57 -9.59
N GLU A 124 1.69 -16.63 -9.87
CA GLU A 124 1.56 -17.91 -9.19
C GLU A 124 2.92 -18.50 -8.81
N GLN A 125 2.92 -19.30 -7.75
CA GLN A 125 4.08 -20.12 -7.41
C GLN A 125 4.03 -21.41 -8.23
N ARG A 126 5.09 -21.68 -9.00
CA ARG A 126 5.28 -22.94 -9.72
C ARG A 126 6.38 -23.78 -9.09
N ALA A 127 6.22 -25.10 -9.12
CA ALA A 127 7.31 -26.01 -8.80
C ALA A 127 8.44 -25.83 -9.81
N SER A 128 9.70 -25.86 -9.34
CA SER A 128 10.87 -25.63 -10.20
C SER A 128 10.95 -26.61 -11.39
N ALA A 129 10.41 -27.82 -11.25
CA ALA A 129 10.36 -28.83 -12.31
C ALA A 129 9.32 -28.54 -13.41
N ALA A 130 8.41 -27.59 -13.19
CA ALA A 130 7.33 -27.23 -14.13
C ALA A 130 7.64 -26.01 -15.00
N VAL A 131 8.83 -25.42 -14.87
CA VAL A 131 9.26 -24.28 -15.69
C VAL A 131 10.00 -24.82 -16.92
N VAL A 132 9.30 -24.87 -18.06
CA VAL A 132 9.74 -25.55 -19.29
C VAL A 132 10.53 -24.63 -20.25
N HIS A 133 10.63 -23.33 -19.97
CA HIS A 133 11.28 -22.35 -20.86
C HIS A 133 12.27 -21.43 -20.16
N ASP A 134 13.41 -21.21 -20.85
CA ASP A 134 14.59 -20.36 -20.60
C ASP A 134 15.14 -20.38 -19.15
N PRO A 135 16.45 -20.20 -18.92
CA PRO A 135 16.95 -20.06 -17.56
C PRO A 135 16.34 -18.79 -16.96
N ALA A 136 15.32 -18.96 -16.11
CA ALA A 136 14.63 -17.86 -15.47
C ALA A 136 15.64 -17.00 -14.71
N THR A 137 15.84 -15.77 -15.17
CA THR A 137 16.77 -14.85 -14.54
C THR A 137 16.28 -14.54 -13.13
N LYS A 138 17.09 -14.83 -12.12
CA LYS A 138 16.79 -14.47 -10.74
C LYS A 138 16.63 -12.96 -10.64
N THR A 139 15.44 -12.54 -10.22
CA THR A 139 15.08 -11.13 -10.00
C THR A 139 14.97 -10.84 -8.51
N SER A 140 14.44 -9.67 -8.16
CA SER A 140 14.25 -9.23 -6.77
C SER A 140 13.23 -10.09 -6.02
N GLY A 141 13.54 -10.39 -4.76
CA GLY A 141 12.60 -11.00 -3.82
C GLY A 141 11.36 -10.15 -3.52
N HIS A 142 11.34 -8.86 -3.92
CA HIS A 142 10.15 -8.02 -3.79
C HIS A 142 8.97 -8.53 -4.63
N LEU A 143 9.20 -9.14 -5.80
CA LEU A 143 8.12 -9.72 -6.60
C LEU A 143 7.48 -10.93 -5.91
N ALA A 144 8.27 -11.73 -5.20
CA ALA A 144 7.76 -12.83 -4.40
C ALA A 144 6.94 -12.33 -3.20
N ARG A 145 7.35 -11.20 -2.59
CA ARG A 145 6.57 -10.54 -1.52
C ARG A 145 5.26 -9.95 -2.02
N LEU A 146 5.26 -9.33 -3.20
CA LEU A 146 4.04 -8.83 -3.84
C LEU A 146 3.05 -9.97 -4.13
N TRP A 147 3.56 -11.10 -4.66
CA TRP A 147 2.75 -12.29 -4.83
C TRP A 147 2.20 -12.81 -3.49
N ALA A 148 3.04 -12.91 -2.46
CA ALA A 148 2.62 -13.40 -1.15
C ALA A 148 1.56 -12.51 -0.50
N ALA A 149 1.68 -11.18 -0.63
CA ALA A 149 0.67 -10.24 -0.15
C ALA A 149 -0.69 -10.46 -0.84
N ASP A 150 -0.70 -10.64 -2.17
CA ASP A 150 -1.93 -10.94 -2.92
C ASP A 150 -2.56 -12.28 -2.50
N GLN A 151 -1.75 -13.33 -2.30
CA GLN A 151 -2.26 -14.63 -1.86
C GLN A 151 -2.79 -14.58 -0.43
N LEU A 152 -2.15 -13.79 0.44
CA LEU A 152 -2.61 -13.61 1.81
C LEU A 152 -4.02 -13.01 1.86
N GLY A 153 -4.28 -11.97 1.04
CA GLY A 153 -5.63 -11.40 0.91
C GLY A 153 -6.68 -12.45 0.53
N ARG A 154 -6.37 -13.33 -0.45
CA ARG A 154 -7.27 -14.42 -0.86
C ARG A 154 -7.50 -15.47 0.22
N LEU A 155 -6.47 -15.78 1.00
CA LEU A 155 -6.59 -16.71 2.12
C LEU A 155 -7.44 -16.10 3.24
N LEU A 156 -7.29 -14.81 3.53
CA LEU A 156 -8.11 -14.11 4.52
C LEU A 156 -9.59 -14.01 4.10
N GLU A 157 -9.88 -13.93 2.81
CA GLU A 157 -11.27 -13.99 2.29
C GLU A 157 -11.96 -15.33 2.59
N GLN A 158 -11.20 -16.41 2.79
CA GLN A 158 -11.74 -17.71 3.18
C GLN A 158 -12.11 -17.77 4.67
N GLY A 159 -11.83 -16.71 5.45
CA GLY A 159 -12.10 -16.67 6.88
C GLY A 159 -11.18 -17.60 7.68
N GLU A 160 -11.72 -18.26 8.70
CA GLU A 160 -10.93 -19.08 9.63
C GLU A 160 -10.15 -20.20 8.93
N SER A 161 -10.70 -20.82 7.88
CA SER A 161 -10.03 -21.91 7.17
C SER A 161 -8.74 -21.48 6.47
N GLY A 162 -8.65 -20.22 6.05
CA GLY A 162 -7.47 -19.67 5.38
C GLY A 162 -6.49 -18.96 6.32
N ARG A 163 -6.90 -18.67 7.57
CA ARG A 163 -6.11 -17.86 8.52
C ARG A 163 -4.76 -18.48 8.88
N GLN A 164 -4.70 -19.79 9.12
CA GLN A 164 -3.43 -20.43 9.44
C GLN A 164 -2.46 -20.39 8.25
N ALA A 165 -2.94 -20.72 7.05
CA ALA A 165 -2.14 -20.65 5.83
C ALA A 165 -1.67 -19.21 5.53
N ALA A 166 -2.52 -18.21 5.79
CA ALA A 166 -2.15 -16.80 5.70
C ALA A 166 -1.03 -16.45 6.69
N THR A 167 -1.13 -16.90 7.94
CA THR A 167 -0.11 -16.68 8.97
C THR A 167 1.24 -17.28 8.56
N ASP A 168 1.25 -18.54 8.12
CA ASP A 168 2.47 -19.23 7.69
C ASP A 168 3.12 -18.53 6.48
N LEU A 169 2.30 -18.04 5.54
CA LEU A 169 2.77 -17.30 4.37
C LEU A 169 3.35 -15.94 4.76
N ALA A 170 2.68 -15.20 5.66
CA ALA A 170 3.17 -13.92 6.16
C ALA A 170 4.52 -14.05 6.85
N LEU A 171 4.68 -15.07 7.70
CA LEU A 171 5.94 -15.34 8.39
C LEU A 171 7.05 -15.70 7.39
N ARG A 172 6.77 -16.58 6.41
CA ARG A 172 7.75 -16.98 5.39
C ARG A 172 8.30 -15.81 4.59
N TYR A 173 7.47 -14.82 4.27
CA TYR A 173 7.84 -13.67 3.44
C TYR A 173 8.13 -12.39 4.24
N HIS A 174 8.08 -12.47 5.57
CA HIS A 174 8.26 -11.36 6.51
C HIS A 174 7.32 -10.17 6.21
N LEU A 175 6.03 -10.47 6.05
CA LEU A 175 5.00 -9.46 5.81
C LEU A 175 4.29 -9.11 7.12
N VAL A 176 4.09 -7.81 7.37
CA VAL A 176 3.24 -7.32 8.46
C VAL A 176 1.83 -7.16 7.92
N THR A 177 0.88 -7.85 8.53
CA THR A 177 -0.49 -8.03 8.03
C THR A 177 -1.47 -8.14 9.21
N PRO A 178 -2.79 -8.16 8.99
CA PRO A 178 -3.73 -8.40 10.09
C PRO A 178 -3.52 -9.71 10.88
N VAL A 179 -2.76 -10.66 10.34
CA VAL A 179 -2.43 -11.94 10.99
C VAL A 179 -0.96 -12.04 11.43
N SER A 180 -0.17 -10.98 11.26
CA SER A 180 1.26 -10.96 11.62
C SER A 180 1.71 -9.56 12.06
N GLY A 181 2.35 -9.47 13.23
CA GLY A 181 2.90 -8.22 13.76
C GLY A 181 4.42 -8.13 13.61
N ALA A 182 4.95 -6.92 13.61
CA ALA A 182 6.37 -6.66 13.85
C ALA A 182 6.54 -6.13 15.26
N VAL A 183 7.46 -6.72 16.02
CA VAL A 183 7.86 -6.25 17.34
C VAL A 183 9.27 -5.73 17.24
N VAL A 184 9.48 -4.49 17.66
CA VAL A 184 10.80 -3.87 17.72
C VAL A 184 11.37 -4.12 19.11
N LEU A 185 12.47 -4.86 19.15
CA LEU A 185 13.28 -5.08 20.35
C LEU A 185 14.62 -4.40 20.13
N GLU A 186 14.93 -3.41 20.97
CA GLU A 186 16.11 -2.56 20.84
C GLU A 186 17.31 -3.12 21.61
N THR A 187 17.06 -3.87 22.69
CA THR A 187 18.12 -4.38 23.58
C THR A 187 18.20 -5.90 23.53
N SER A 188 19.40 -6.45 23.72
CA SER A 188 19.59 -7.91 23.82
C SER A 188 18.76 -8.53 24.94
N GLN A 189 18.60 -7.80 26.05
CA GLN A 189 17.77 -8.22 27.18
C GLN A 189 16.30 -8.43 26.76
N GLN A 190 15.75 -7.56 25.92
CA GLN A 190 14.40 -7.72 25.40
C GLN A 190 14.24 -8.96 24.51
N TYR A 191 15.27 -9.33 23.75
CA TYR A 191 15.28 -10.59 22.98
C TYR A 191 15.29 -11.81 23.91
N ASP A 192 16.11 -11.78 24.96
CA ASP A 192 16.21 -12.86 25.93
C ASP A 192 14.90 -13.03 26.73
N GLU A 193 14.27 -11.93 27.15
CA GLU A 193 12.97 -11.93 27.85
C GLU A 193 11.82 -12.43 26.96
N ALA A 194 11.84 -12.11 25.67
CA ALA A 194 10.86 -12.60 24.70
C ALA A 194 11.16 -14.02 24.18
N GLY A 195 12.31 -14.61 24.54
CA GLY A 195 12.76 -15.90 24.03
C GLY A 195 13.03 -15.90 22.52
N LEU A 196 13.40 -14.74 21.96
CA LEU A 196 13.60 -14.54 20.52
C LEU A 196 15.09 -14.42 20.18
N ARG A 197 15.45 -14.85 18.96
CA ARG A 197 16.79 -14.62 18.41
C ARG A 197 16.75 -13.46 17.40
N PRO A 198 17.76 -12.58 17.37
CA PRO A 198 17.84 -11.54 16.35
C PRO A 198 17.85 -12.13 14.93
N VAL A 199 17.11 -11.49 14.02
CA VAL A 199 17.10 -11.84 12.60
C VAL A 199 18.44 -11.54 11.93
N GLU A 200 18.84 -12.37 10.97
CA GLU A 200 20.12 -12.22 10.26
C GLU A 200 20.19 -10.90 9.47
N LYS A 201 21.36 -10.25 9.47
CA LYS A 201 21.56 -8.98 8.74
C LYS A 201 21.29 -9.17 7.25
N GLY A 202 20.41 -8.35 6.69
CA GLY A 202 19.99 -8.41 5.27
C GLY A 202 18.79 -9.31 4.98
N SER A 203 18.23 -9.99 5.98
CA SER A 203 16.97 -10.74 5.84
C SER A 203 15.72 -9.84 5.84
N VAL A 204 15.84 -8.67 6.46
CA VAL A 204 14.84 -7.59 6.45
C VAL A 204 15.14 -6.60 5.32
N PRO A 205 14.11 -6.12 4.60
CA PRO A 205 14.29 -5.09 3.59
C PRO A 205 14.79 -3.80 4.23
N THR A 206 16.04 -3.44 3.99
CA THR A 206 16.54 -2.09 4.27
C THR A 206 16.25 -1.21 3.07
N ILE A 207 15.80 0.02 3.32
CA ILE A 207 15.84 1.06 2.29
C ILE A 207 17.33 1.20 1.92
N PRO A 208 17.73 0.96 0.67
CA PRO A 208 19.09 1.27 0.28
C PRO A 208 19.24 2.78 0.47
N GLU A 209 20.15 3.19 1.36
CA GLU A 209 20.58 4.59 1.45
C GLU A 209 21.82 4.75 0.56
N PRO A 210 21.68 4.98 -0.76
CA PRO A 210 22.82 5.25 -1.63
C PRO A 210 23.52 6.57 -1.30
N GLU A 211 22.97 7.36 -0.36
CA GLU A 211 23.30 8.77 -0.14
C GLU A 211 24.34 8.99 0.97
N GLU A 212 24.53 8.04 1.90
CA GLU A 212 25.46 8.20 3.02
C GLU A 212 26.91 8.38 2.53
N TRP A 213 27.34 7.56 1.57
CA TRP A 213 28.68 7.66 1.00
C TRP A 213 28.89 8.94 0.19
N MET A 214 27.86 9.44 -0.49
CA MET A 214 27.94 10.73 -1.21
C MET A 214 28.03 11.91 -0.25
N LEU A 215 27.29 11.87 0.87
CA LEU A 215 27.35 12.88 1.93
C LEU A 215 28.74 12.92 2.57
N ILE A 216 29.30 11.76 2.92
CA ILE A 216 30.67 11.65 3.45
C ILE A 216 31.67 12.21 2.44
N ALA A 217 31.58 11.83 1.17
CA ALA A 217 32.48 12.32 0.13
C ALA A 217 32.39 13.85 -0.05
N THR A 218 31.18 14.41 0.00
CA THR A 218 30.92 15.86 -0.12
C THR A 218 31.53 16.61 1.06
N VAL A 219 31.33 16.13 2.29
CA VAL A 219 31.92 16.73 3.50
C VAL A 219 33.45 16.68 3.45
N LEU A 220 34.03 15.56 3.03
CA LEU A 220 35.49 15.42 2.88
C LEU A 220 36.06 16.40 1.85
N LEU A 221 35.38 16.57 0.71
CA LEU A 221 35.76 17.56 -0.31
C LEU A 221 35.72 19.00 0.22
N LEU A 222 34.68 19.33 0.99
CA LEU A 222 34.49 20.66 1.57
C LEU A 222 35.56 20.97 2.64
N LEU A 223 35.89 19.99 3.48
CA LEU A 223 36.97 20.09 4.47
C LEU A 223 38.34 20.23 3.81
N ALA A 224 38.63 19.43 2.78
CA ALA A 224 39.88 19.53 2.03
C ALA A 224 40.04 20.92 1.39
N TRP A 225 38.97 21.45 0.80
CA TRP A 225 38.96 22.78 0.21
C TRP A 225 39.19 23.89 1.24
N LEU A 226 38.56 23.81 2.41
CA LEU A 226 38.77 24.76 3.52
C LEU A 226 40.20 24.72 4.05
N LEU A 227 40.81 23.54 4.15
CA LEU A 227 42.20 23.36 4.58
C LEU A 227 43.19 23.92 3.55
N LEU A 228 42.93 23.73 2.26
CA LEU A 228 43.74 24.28 1.17
C LEU A 228 43.67 25.82 1.14
N ARG A 229 42.48 26.40 1.32
CA ARG A 229 42.30 27.87 1.43
C ARG A 229 43.03 28.47 2.63
N ARG A 230 42.98 27.81 3.80
CA ARG A 230 43.71 28.26 4.99
C ARG A 230 45.23 28.24 4.82
N ARG A 231 45.76 27.29 4.03
CA ARG A 231 47.19 27.21 3.73
C ARG A 231 47.65 28.32 2.77
N GLN A 232 46.79 28.71 1.82
CA GLN A 232 47.07 29.81 0.89
C GLN A 232 46.95 31.21 1.55
N ALA A 233 46.18 31.32 2.64
CA ALA A 233 45.98 32.58 3.37
C ALA A 233 47.02 32.87 4.47
N ARG A 234 48.09 32.08 4.62
CA ARG A 234 49.22 32.41 5.50
C ARG A 234 50.20 33.32 4.74
N PRO A 235 50.30 34.62 5.06
CA PRO A 235 51.34 35.45 4.48
C PRO A 235 52.70 35.00 5.02
N THR A 236 53.65 34.77 4.11
CA THR A 236 55.08 34.68 4.39
C THR A 236 55.51 35.95 5.11
N ARG A 237 55.70 35.89 6.44
CA ARG A 237 56.51 36.88 7.15
C ARG A 237 57.97 36.54 6.87
N LEU A 238 58.55 37.21 5.88
CA LEU A 238 60.00 37.37 5.78
C LEU A 238 60.39 38.64 6.54
N ALA A 239 61.48 38.49 7.31
CA ALA A 239 62.14 39.52 8.10
C ALA A 239 62.70 40.65 7.23
#